data_AF-A0A6G0QY42-F1
#
_entry.id   AF-A0A6G0QY42-F1
#
_cell.length_a   1.000
_cell.length_b   1.000
_cell.length_c   1.000
_cell.angle_alpha   90.00
_cell.angle_beta   90.00
_cell.angle_gamma   90.00
#
_symmetry.space_group_name_H-M   'P 1'
#
loop_
_entity.id
_entity.type
_entity.pdbx_description
1 polymer ?
#
loop_
_entity_poly.entity_id
_entity_poly.type
_entity_poly.pdbx_seq_one_letter_code
_entity_poly.pdbx_strand_id
1 'polypeptide(L)'
;MPVTFASPDTLLDIELEIVSAKGIDAGDYLGLTAALKGEFSSSDAYVSIEIDGQKVAWTRPIFDTLKPEWNEKFIFKNVQHSSVFKLSLFDKDMDADDELGEAQFIASTAMYDTETALDLPISLAGRNAGTLSIKVSSHPVSSEEDAVLEEVGPVRYSVHSSVSAGLLAKLTSRDDRVASLAYRVQLHNIPQFLPTDHEWNKNYPTIQRIFSPDYPESPVLRQAVMTQHAVIYAHGSNDTTYGAISSPTEFFELIHNGTRQDKPVLFTYVITKKGWYFSETGADFFKDMLSKHMLHSGAAFSVLYAGEFRIDHDRFDEPTLIIDNNSGTYAPPAEDLPQLQALMENNFPGINCIALDQNDETLQEARKEILAAWE
;
A
#
# COMPACT_ATOMS: atom_id res chain seq x y z
N MET A 1 -30.18 -18.31 -30.79
CA MET A 1 -28.85 -17.71 -31.01
C MET A 1 -27.81 -18.70 -30.53
N PRO A 2 -26.75 -19.00 -31.28
CA PRO A 2 -25.71 -19.88 -30.78
C PRO A 2 -24.92 -19.13 -29.71
N VAL A 3 -24.79 -19.74 -28.54
CA VAL A 3 -23.83 -19.32 -27.51
C VAL A 3 -22.45 -19.54 -28.12
N THR A 4 -21.77 -18.46 -28.47
CA THR A 4 -20.36 -18.49 -28.88
C THR A 4 -19.53 -18.90 -27.68
N PHE A 5 -19.07 -20.15 -27.66
CA PHE A 5 -17.99 -20.56 -26.78
C PHE A 5 -16.74 -19.80 -27.23
N ALA A 6 -16.19 -18.96 -26.36
CA ALA A 6 -14.94 -18.27 -26.61
C ALA A 6 -13.83 -19.30 -26.90
N SER A 7 -12.93 -18.95 -27.82
CA SER A 7 -11.75 -19.74 -28.18
C SER A 7 -10.90 -20.02 -26.92
N PRO A 8 -10.21 -21.17 -26.80
CA PRO A 8 -9.29 -21.42 -25.68
C PRO A 8 -8.14 -20.41 -25.53
N ASP A 9 -7.93 -19.54 -26.53
CA ASP A 9 -6.86 -18.52 -26.54
C ASP A 9 -7.34 -17.11 -26.13
N THR A 10 -8.56 -16.94 -25.61
CA THR A 10 -9.00 -15.61 -25.12
C THR A 10 -8.66 -15.45 -23.64
N LEU A 11 -8.15 -14.28 -23.26
CA LEU A 11 -8.00 -13.88 -21.87
C LEU A 11 -9.24 -13.13 -21.41
N LEU A 12 -9.36 -12.92 -20.10
CA LEU A 12 -10.46 -12.19 -19.48
C LEU A 12 -9.93 -10.95 -18.76
N ASP A 13 -10.59 -9.82 -18.99
CA ASP A 13 -10.61 -8.73 -18.03
C ASP A 13 -11.71 -9.04 -17.00
N ILE A 14 -11.35 -9.02 -15.72
CA ILE A 14 -12.22 -9.35 -14.60
C ILE A 14 -12.43 -8.10 -13.75
N GLU A 15 -13.70 -7.72 -13.56
CA GLU A 15 -14.10 -6.78 -12.53
C GLU A 15 -14.62 -7.58 -11.32
N LEU A 16 -13.99 -7.39 -10.16
CA LEU A 16 -14.32 -8.07 -8.92
C LEU A 16 -14.70 -7.04 -7.85
N GLU A 17 -15.91 -7.12 -7.31
CA GLU A 17 -16.32 -6.38 -6.13
C GLU A 17 -16.38 -7.30 -4.91
N ILE A 18 -15.58 -7.02 -3.90
CA ILE A 18 -15.69 -7.64 -2.57
C ILE A 18 -16.75 -6.87 -1.81
N VAL A 19 -17.94 -7.48 -1.63
CA VAL A 19 -19.12 -6.79 -1.07
C VAL A 19 -19.10 -6.87 0.44
N SER A 20 -19.21 -8.07 1.01
CA SER A 20 -19.38 -8.27 2.45
C SER A 20 -19.05 -9.70 2.88
N ALA A 21 -18.79 -9.92 4.18
CA ALA A 21 -18.78 -11.26 4.76
C ALA A 21 -19.80 -11.37 5.89
N LYS A 22 -20.30 -12.59 6.13
CA LYS A 22 -21.26 -12.89 7.20
C LYS A 22 -20.97 -14.24 7.84
N GLY A 23 -21.21 -14.33 9.15
CA GLY A 23 -21.03 -15.58 9.89
C GLY A 23 -19.56 -15.99 10.01
N ILE A 24 -18.65 -15.02 9.98
CA ILE A 24 -17.23 -15.21 10.30
C ILE A 24 -17.07 -15.35 11.81
N ASP A 25 -16.09 -16.15 12.23
CA ASP A 25 -15.71 -16.26 13.63
C ASP A 25 -15.07 -14.94 14.09
N ALA A 26 -15.15 -14.65 15.39
CA ALA A 26 -14.37 -13.56 15.97
C ALA A 26 -12.91 -14.00 16.05
N GLY A 27 -11.96 -13.13 15.65
CA GLY A 27 -10.55 -13.35 15.98
C GLY A 27 -10.29 -13.16 17.47
N ASP A 28 -9.17 -13.69 17.93
CA ASP A 28 -8.79 -13.64 19.34
C ASP A 28 -8.26 -12.23 19.68
N TYR A 29 -9.16 -11.29 19.99
CA TYR A 29 -8.77 -9.97 20.46
C TYR A 29 -8.17 -10.05 21.89
N LEU A 30 -6.88 -10.35 22.02
CA LEU A 30 -6.10 -10.27 23.26
C LEU A 30 -5.43 -8.91 23.45
N GLY A 31 -6.06 -7.83 22.97
CA GLY A 31 -5.67 -6.46 23.28
C GLY A 31 -6.22 -5.98 24.63
N LEU A 32 -5.41 -5.26 25.41
CA LEU A 32 -5.79 -4.58 26.67
C LEU A 32 -7.08 -3.73 26.54
N THR A 33 -7.44 -3.32 25.31
CA THR A 33 -8.62 -2.54 24.95
C THR A 33 -9.94 -3.32 25.00
N ALA A 34 -9.98 -4.61 24.64
CA ALA A 34 -11.23 -5.41 24.70
C ALA A 34 -11.64 -5.68 26.16
N ALA A 35 -10.66 -5.93 27.03
CA ALA A 35 -10.90 -6.06 28.47
C ALA A 35 -11.48 -4.78 29.10
N LEU A 36 -11.24 -3.61 28.49
CA LEU A 36 -11.74 -2.31 28.96
C LEU A 36 -13.08 -1.92 28.31
N LYS A 37 -13.36 -2.36 27.08
CA LYS A 37 -14.61 -2.02 26.35
C LYS A 37 -15.78 -2.98 26.63
N GLY A 38 -15.54 -4.20 27.10
CA GLY A 38 -16.61 -5.16 27.43
C GLY A 38 -17.31 -5.76 26.21
N GLU A 39 -16.78 -5.55 25.00
CA GLU A 39 -17.21 -6.21 23.76
C GLU A 39 -16.24 -7.37 23.49
N PHE A 40 -16.75 -8.60 23.53
CA PHE A 40 -15.95 -9.83 23.54
C PHE A 40 -15.93 -10.58 22.19
N SER A 41 -16.36 -9.97 21.08
CA SER A 41 -16.47 -10.71 19.80
C SER A 41 -16.57 -9.78 18.58
N SER A 42 -15.53 -9.01 18.31
CA SER A 42 -15.40 -8.29 17.04
C SER A 42 -14.13 -8.72 16.32
N SER A 43 -14.12 -8.51 15.00
CA SER A 43 -12.98 -8.78 14.13
C SER A 43 -12.72 -7.54 13.28
N ASP A 44 -11.45 -7.28 12.98
CA ASP A 44 -10.96 -6.20 12.13
C ASP A 44 -10.68 -6.75 10.73
N ALA A 45 -11.74 -7.23 10.08
CA ALA A 45 -11.62 -8.11 8.93
C ALA A 45 -11.17 -7.38 7.64
N TYR A 46 -10.28 -8.02 6.88
CA TYR A 46 -9.96 -7.66 5.49
C TYR A 46 -9.81 -8.91 4.62
N VAL A 47 -9.85 -8.73 3.30
CA VAL A 47 -9.72 -9.81 2.31
C VAL A 47 -8.44 -9.62 1.51
N SER A 48 -7.60 -10.66 1.45
CA SER A 48 -6.46 -10.76 0.54
C SER A 48 -6.88 -11.50 -0.73
N ILE A 49 -6.53 -10.95 -1.88
CA ILE A 49 -6.85 -11.51 -3.20
C ILE A 49 -5.58 -12.11 -3.78
N GLU A 50 -5.64 -13.41 -4.10
CA GLU A 50 -4.58 -14.16 -4.76
C GLU A 50 -5.13 -14.77 -6.06
N ILE A 51 -4.38 -14.64 -7.15
CA ILE A 51 -4.70 -15.24 -8.44
C ILE A 51 -3.55 -16.17 -8.80
N ASP A 52 -3.85 -17.46 -8.97
CA ASP A 52 -2.88 -18.50 -9.32
C ASP A 52 -1.61 -18.52 -8.44
N GLY A 53 -1.76 -18.29 -7.13
CA GLY A 53 -0.66 -18.27 -6.17
C GLY A 53 0.03 -16.92 -6.01
N GLN A 54 -0.33 -15.92 -6.82
CA GLN A 54 0.21 -14.57 -6.73
C GLN A 54 -0.76 -13.65 -5.96
N LYS A 55 -0.34 -13.15 -4.80
CA LYS A 55 -1.06 -12.10 -4.08
C LYS A 55 -1.03 -10.81 -4.92
N VAL A 56 -2.20 -10.35 -5.34
CA VAL A 56 -2.35 -9.20 -6.22
C VAL A 56 -2.88 -7.97 -5.49
N ALA A 57 -3.87 -8.14 -4.61
CA ALA A 57 -4.56 -7.02 -3.98
C ALA A 57 -5.11 -7.38 -2.58
N TRP A 58 -5.58 -6.38 -1.83
CA TRP A 58 -6.34 -6.61 -0.60
C TRP A 58 -7.29 -5.44 -0.29
N THR A 59 -8.37 -5.71 0.46
CA THR A 59 -9.32 -4.69 0.91
C THR A 59 -8.80 -3.91 2.12
N ARG A 60 -9.46 -2.80 2.47
CA ARG A 60 -9.23 -2.14 3.77
C ARG A 60 -9.78 -3.00 4.91
N PRO A 61 -9.21 -2.92 6.11
CA PRO A 61 -9.83 -3.51 7.29
C PRO A 61 -11.14 -2.79 7.65
N ILE A 62 -12.17 -3.56 7.98
CA ILE A 62 -13.41 -3.07 8.58
C ILE A 62 -13.41 -3.50 10.04
N PHE A 63 -13.34 -2.50 10.92
CA PHE A 63 -13.12 -2.72 12.34
C PHE A 63 -14.40 -3.08 13.09
N ASP A 64 -14.19 -3.74 14.23
CA ASP A 64 -15.20 -3.92 15.26
C ASP A 64 -16.51 -4.60 14.76
N THR A 65 -16.43 -5.56 13.81
CA THR A 65 -17.63 -6.22 13.25
C THR A 65 -17.43 -7.67 12.76
N LEU A 66 -18.44 -8.51 12.94
CA LEU A 66 -18.54 -9.86 12.33
C LEU A 66 -19.36 -9.86 11.01
N LYS A 67 -19.74 -8.67 10.55
CA LYS A 67 -20.47 -8.44 9.31
C LYS A 67 -19.80 -7.30 8.53
N PRO A 68 -18.54 -7.47 8.12
CA PRO A 68 -17.83 -6.44 7.37
C PRO A 68 -18.50 -6.21 6.02
N GLU A 69 -18.62 -4.94 5.64
CA GLU A 69 -19.07 -4.50 4.32
C GLU A 69 -17.96 -3.62 3.72
N TRP A 70 -17.31 -4.12 2.67
CA TRP A 70 -16.22 -3.42 1.99
C TRP A 70 -16.74 -2.62 0.81
N ASN A 71 -17.55 -3.24 -0.05
CA ASN A 71 -18.00 -2.68 -1.34
C ASN A 71 -16.84 -2.15 -2.18
N GLU A 72 -15.75 -2.92 -2.24
CA GLU A 72 -14.49 -2.53 -2.87
C GLU A 72 -14.30 -3.22 -4.22
N LYS A 73 -14.04 -2.44 -5.27
CA LYS A 73 -13.89 -2.92 -6.65
C LYS A 73 -12.42 -3.04 -7.07
N PHE A 74 -12.10 -4.13 -7.75
CA PHE A 74 -10.79 -4.46 -8.28
C PHE A 74 -10.94 -4.78 -9.76
N ILE A 75 -9.95 -4.40 -10.56
CA ILE A 75 -9.95 -4.63 -12.01
C ILE A 75 -8.66 -5.35 -12.35
N PHE A 76 -8.79 -6.56 -12.88
CA PHE A 76 -7.68 -7.40 -13.31
C PHE A 76 -7.75 -7.60 -14.81
N LYS A 77 -6.64 -7.42 -15.50
CA LYS A 77 -6.51 -7.66 -16.94
C LYS A 77 -5.77 -8.96 -17.22
N ASN A 78 -5.99 -9.51 -18.41
CA ASN A 78 -5.24 -10.65 -18.94
C ASN A 78 -5.33 -11.92 -18.07
N VAL A 79 -6.47 -12.14 -17.43
CA VAL A 79 -6.72 -13.30 -16.55
C VAL A 79 -7.05 -14.54 -17.40
N GLN A 80 -6.49 -15.70 -17.06
CA GLN A 80 -6.84 -16.94 -17.76
C GLN A 80 -8.22 -17.44 -17.31
N HIS A 81 -8.98 -18.09 -18.21
CA HIS A 81 -10.28 -18.69 -17.85
C HIS A 81 -10.20 -19.71 -16.71
N SER A 82 -9.07 -20.40 -16.59
CA SER A 82 -8.78 -21.39 -15.55
C SER A 82 -8.19 -20.79 -14.28
N SER A 83 -7.88 -19.49 -14.26
CA SER A 83 -7.26 -18.85 -13.10
C SER A 83 -8.16 -18.98 -11.88
N VAL A 84 -7.54 -19.37 -10.77
CA VAL A 84 -8.22 -19.53 -9.48
C VAL A 84 -8.02 -18.27 -8.66
N PHE A 85 -9.13 -17.63 -8.31
CA PHE A 85 -9.17 -16.55 -7.34
C PHE A 85 -9.33 -17.15 -5.96
N LYS A 86 -8.29 -17.00 -5.13
CA LYS A 86 -8.31 -17.32 -3.72
C LYS A 86 -8.49 -16.03 -2.92
N LEU A 87 -9.54 -16.00 -2.10
CA LEU A 87 -9.96 -14.88 -1.28
C LEU A 87 -9.80 -15.27 0.19
N SER A 88 -8.66 -14.93 0.79
CA SER A 88 -8.36 -15.24 2.19
C SER A 88 -8.78 -14.08 3.09
N LEU A 89 -9.61 -14.37 4.09
CA LEU A 89 -10.03 -13.40 5.10
C LEU A 89 -9.06 -13.45 6.29
N PHE A 90 -8.74 -12.27 6.79
CA PHE A 90 -7.83 -12.10 7.92
C PHE A 90 -8.42 -11.12 8.92
N ASP A 91 -8.15 -11.36 10.20
CA ASP A 91 -8.32 -10.39 11.27
C ASP A 91 -7.08 -9.50 11.34
N LYS A 92 -7.25 -8.18 11.33
CA LYS A 92 -6.13 -7.25 11.37
C LYS A 92 -5.67 -7.07 12.80
N ASP A 93 -4.46 -7.58 13.08
CA ASP A 93 -3.82 -7.39 14.38
C ASP A 93 -2.59 -6.49 14.29
N MET A 94 -2.10 -6.05 15.47
CA MET A 94 -0.86 -5.28 15.58
C MET A 94 0.39 -6.11 15.27
N ASP A 95 0.36 -7.41 15.58
CA ASP A 95 1.53 -8.30 15.47
C ASP A 95 1.46 -9.18 14.21
N ALA A 96 0.57 -10.18 14.22
CA ALA A 96 0.34 -11.10 13.10
C ALA A 96 -1.16 -11.27 12.90
N ASP A 97 -1.61 -11.10 11.67
CA ASP A 97 -3.02 -11.18 11.31
C ASP A 97 -3.49 -12.65 11.36
N ASP A 98 -4.58 -12.91 12.10
CA ASP A 98 -5.17 -14.24 12.23
C ASP A 98 -6.03 -14.61 11.00
N GLU A 99 -5.92 -15.84 10.50
CA GLU A 99 -6.72 -16.29 9.35
C GLU A 99 -8.15 -16.64 9.78
N LEU A 100 -9.14 -15.98 9.18
CA LEU A 100 -10.58 -16.19 9.41
C LEU A 100 -11.19 -17.21 8.43
N GLY A 101 -10.40 -17.66 7.46
CA GLY A 101 -10.74 -18.67 6.47
C GLY A 101 -10.59 -18.17 5.04
N GLU A 102 -10.87 -19.05 4.09
CA GLU A 102 -10.70 -18.78 2.67
C GLU A 102 -11.95 -19.15 1.86
N ALA A 103 -12.20 -18.36 0.82
CA ALA A 103 -13.16 -18.64 -0.23
C ALA A 103 -12.45 -18.66 -1.58
N GLN A 104 -13.01 -19.35 -2.58
CA GLN A 104 -12.41 -19.39 -3.91
C GLN A 104 -13.46 -19.46 -5.02
N PHE A 105 -13.10 -18.95 -6.19
CA PHE A 105 -13.85 -19.14 -7.43
C PHE A 105 -12.89 -19.20 -8.63
N ILE A 106 -13.37 -19.73 -9.75
CA ILE A 106 -12.60 -19.79 -11.01
C ILE A 106 -13.06 -18.63 -11.90
N ALA A 107 -12.14 -17.96 -12.60
CA ALA A 107 -12.42 -16.80 -13.45
C ALA A 107 -13.61 -17.03 -14.42
N SER A 108 -13.68 -18.21 -15.04
CA SER A 108 -14.78 -18.61 -15.95
C SER A 108 -16.17 -18.74 -15.30
N THR A 109 -16.28 -18.62 -13.97
CA THR A 109 -17.57 -18.53 -13.27
C THR A 109 -18.26 -17.18 -13.53
N ALA A 110 -17.47 -16.14 -13.83
CA ALA A 110 -17.99 -14.82 -14.14
C ALA A 110 -18.67 -14.79 -15.52
N MET A 111 -19.90 -14.29 -15.56
CA MET A 111 -20.66 -14.15 -16.80
C MET A 111 -20.15 -12.97 -17.63
N TYR A 112 -20.12 -13.13 -18.96
CA TYR A 112 -19.71 -12.06 -19.87
C TYR A 112 -20.65 -10.86 -19.80
N ASP A 113 -20.06 -9.67 -19.68
CA ASP A 113 -20.75 -8.37 -19.69
C ASP A 113 -21.93 -8.27 -18.69
N THR A 114 -21.96 -9.13 -17.67
CA THR A 114 -23.07 -9.24 -16.72
C THR A 114 -22.53 -9.39 -15.30
N GLU A 115 -22.82 -8.40 -14.45
CA GLU A 115 -22.51 -8.46 -13.03
C GLU A 115 -23.24 -9.65 -12.38
N THR A 116 -22.47 -10.60 -11.87
CA THR A 116 -22.97 -11.82 -11.23
C THR A 116 -22.66 -11.77 -9.74
N ALA A 117 -23.70 -11.74 -8.90
CA ALA A 117 -23.54 -11.85 -7.45
C ALA A 117 -23.36 -13.31 -7.03
N LEU A 118 -22.31 -13.59 -6.26
CA LEU A 118 -21.98 -14.93 -5.76
C LEU A 118 -21.81 -14.90 -4.24
N ASP A 119 -22.42 -15.86 -3.56
CA ASP A 119 -22.18 -16.15 -2.14
C ASP A 119 -21.23 -17.36 -2.06
N LEU A 120 -19.96 -17.10 -1.75
CA LEU A 120 -18.92 -18.12 -1.65
C LEU A 120 -18.82 -18.64 -0.21
N PRO A 121 -18.81 -19.96 0.01
CA PRO A 121 -18.59 -20.51 1.35
C PRO A 121 -17.16 -20.24 1.80
N ILE A 122 -17.01 -19.74 3.03
CA ILE A 122 -15.70 -19.57 3.67
C ILE A 122 -15.38 -20.89 4.40
N SER A 123 -14.17 -21.40 4.20
CA SER A 123 -13.68 -22.59 4.86
C SER A 123 -12.43 -22.28 5.68
N LEU A 124 -12.40 -22.69 6.94
CA LEU A 124 -11.22 -22.62 7.80
C LEU A 124 -10.93 -24.02 8.37
N ALA A 125 -9.73 -24.55 8.11
CA ALA A 125 -9.35 -25.90 8.53
C ALA A 125 -10.39 -27.00 8.20
N GLY A 126 -11.06 -26.88 7.05
CA GLY A 126 -12.10 -27.82 6.59
C GLY A 126 -13.46 -27.67 7.27
N ARG A 127 -13.68 -26.62 8.07
CA ARG A 127 -14.97 -26.28 8.69
C ARG A 127 -15.58 -25.07 7.98
N ASN A 128 -16.90 -25.01 7.96
CA ASN A 128 -17.62 -23.83 7.49
C ASN A 128 -17.36 -22.66 8.46
N ALA A 129 -16.81 -21.57 7.93
CA ALA A 129 -16.40 -20.36 8.66
C ALA A 129 -17.08 -19.11 8.10
N GLY A 130 -18.24 -19.27 7.46
CA GLY A 130 -19.10 -18.17 7.03
C GLY A 130 -19.33 -18.12 5.52
N THR A 131 -19.70 -16.95 5.03
CA THR A 131 -19.99 -16.70 3.61
C THR A 131 -19.45 -15.35 3.20
N LEU A 132 -18.72 -15.32 2.08
CA LEU A 132 -18.22 -14.12 1.43
C LEU A 132 -19.11 -13.80 0.22
N SER A 133 -19.73 -12.63 0.22
CA SER A 133 -20.51 -12.14 -0.91
C SER A 133 -19.62 -11.31 -1.82
N ILE A 134 -19.57 -11.66 -3.10
CA ILE A 134 -18.84 -10.94 -4.14
C ILE A 134 -19.76 -10.63 -5.32
N LYS A 135 -19.35 -9.68 -6.15
CA LYS A 135 -19.88 -9.53 -7.51
C LYS A 135 -18.73 -9.63 -8.49
N VAL A 136 -18.97 -10.30 -9.61
CA VAL A 136 -17.96 -10.48 -10.63
C VAL A 136 -18.57 -10.38 -12.03
N SER A 137 -17.87 -9.71 -12.94
CA SER A 137 -18.13 -9.72 -14.38
C SER A 137 -16.84 -9.94 -15.13
N SER A 138 -16.96 -10.51 -16.33
CA SER A 138 -15.82 -10.75 -17.20
C SER A 138 -16.05 -10.15 -18.58
N HIS A 139 -14.95 -9.73 -19.22
CA HIS A 139 -14.93 -9.25 -20.60
C HIS A 139 -13.84 -10.02 -21.35
N PRO A 140 -14.17 -10.75 -22.43
CA PRO A 140 -13.16 -11.48 -23.18
C PRO A 140 -12.29 -10.51 -23.99
N VAL A 141 -10.98 -10.75 -23.97
CA VAL A 141 -9.97 -9.97 -24.67
C VAL A 141 -9.11 -10.90 -25.52
N SER A 142 -8.74 -10.44 -26.73
CA SER A 142 -7.78 -11.16 -27.56
C SER A 142 -6.40 -11.12 -26.90
N SER A 143 -5.80 -12.29 -26.64
CA SER A 143 -4.46 -12.36 -26.10
C SER A 143 -3.44 -11.75 -27.08
N GLU A 144 -2.61 -10.83 -26.61
CA GLU A 144 -1.29 -10.64 -27.21
C GLU A 144 -0.38 -11.79 -26.73
N GLU A 145 0.61 -12.21 -27.54
CA GLU A 145 1.44 -13.40 -27.26
C GLU A 145 2.16 -13.34 -25.89
N ASP A 146 2.32 -12.14 -25.31
CA ASP A 146 3.04 -11.87 -24.05
C ASP A 146 2.18 -11.18 -22.98
N ALA A 147 0.85 -11.29 -23.03
CA ALA A 147 -0.03 -10.63 -22.07
C ALA A 147 0.17 -11.17 -20.63
N VAL A 148 0.49 -10.26 -19.69
CA VAL A 148 0.72 -10.57 -18.27
C VAL A 148 -0.48 -10.12 -17.43
N LEU A 149 -0.80 -10.86 -16.38
CA LEU A 149 -1.80 -10.48 -15.37
C LEU A 149 -1.46 -9.11 -14.76
N GLU A 150 -2.40 -8.18 -14.79
CA GLU A 150 -2.24 -6.83 -14.26
C GLU A 150 -3.42 -6.42 -13.39
N GLU A 151 -3.16 -5.73 -12.28
CA GLU A 151 -4.18 -4.94 -11.58
C GLU A 151 -4.14 -3.49 -12.08
N VAL A 152 -5.31 -2.94 -12.42
CA VAL A 152 -5.45 -1.60 -13.03
C VAL A 152 -6.62 -0.79 -12.44
N GLY A 153 -7.26 -1.30 -11.39
CA GLY A 153 -8.36 -0.64 -10.67
C GLY A 153 -7.87 0.54 -9.82
N PRO A 154 -8.73 1.21 -9.03
CA PRO A 154 -8.30 2.40 -8.30
C PRO A 154 -7.21 2.06 -7.27
N VAL A 155 -6.16 2.88 -7.20
CA VAL A 155 -5.00 2.67 -6.32
C VAL A 155 -5.41 2.99 -4.89
N ARG A 156 -5.36 1.99 -4.01
CA ARG A 156 -5.79 2.15 -2.62
C ARG A 156 -4.73 2.83 -1.77
N TYR A 157 -5.18 3.58 -0.78
CA TYR A 157 -4.27 4.16 0.22
C TYR A 157 -4.84 4.12 1.63
N SER A 158 -3.94 4.19 2.60
CA SER A 158 -4.25 4.55 3.99
C SER A 158 -3.32 5.66 4.45
N VAL A 159 -3.90 6.67 5.11
CA VAL A 159 -3.18 7.77 5.75
C VAL A 159 -3.30 7.58 7.26
N HIS A 160 -2.17 7.42 7.91
CA HIS A 160 -2.08 7.18 9.34
C HIS A 160 -1.66 8.47 10.02
N SER A 161 -2.49 8.95 10.93
CA SER A 161 -2.13 10.06 11.80
C SER A 161 -1.52 9.48 13.07
N SER A 162 -0.24 9.75 13.31
CA SER A 162 0.51 9.19 14.44
C SER A 162 0.12 9.80 15.80
N VAL A 163 -0.95 10.58 15.85
CA VAL A 163 -1.45 11.16 17.09
C VAL A 163 -2.28 10.13 17.83
N SER A 164 -1.58 9.13 18.37
CA SER A 164 -2.09 8.15 19.32
C SER A 164 -3.21 8.75 20.19
N ALA A 165 -4.43 8.25 19.96
CA ALA A 165 -5.60 8.35 20.83
C ALA A 165 -5.79 9.71 21.56
N GLY A 166 -6.21 10.75 20.83
CA GLY A 166 -7.08 11.82 21.33
C GLY A 166 -6.53 12.82 22.37
N LEU A 167 -5.41 12.55 23.06
CA LEU A 167 -4.86 13.45 24.09
C LEU A 167 -3.88 14.47 23.51
N LEU A 168 -3.00 14.06 22.58
CA LEU A 168 -2.06 14.95 21.90
C LEU A 168 -2.70 15.66 20.69
N ALA A 169 -3.71 15.07 20.04
CA ALA A 169 -4.35 15.62 18.84
C ALA A 169 -5.10 16.94 19.10
N LYS A 170 -5.48 17.16 20.36
CA LYS A 170 -6.09 18.40 20.84
C LYS A 170 -5.08 19.47 21.23
N LEU A 171 -3.80 19.12 21.32
CA LEU A 171 -2.72 19.98 21.78
C LEU A 171 -1.74 20.37 20.66
N THR A 172 -1.79 19.70 19.51
CA THR A 172 -0.96 19.99 18.34
C THR A 172 -1.70 20.88 17.34
N SER A 173 -0.96 21.72 16.62
CA SER A 173 -1.54 22.56 15.57
C SER A 173 -2.00 21.70 14.39
N ARG A 174 -2.86 22.25 13.53
CA ARG A 174 -3.28 21.56 12.29
C ARG A 174 -2.06 21.21 11.42
N ASP A 175 -1.07 22.09 11.38
CA ASP A 175 0.11 21.94 10.54
C ASP A 175 1.03 20.84 11.06
N ASP A 176 1.19 20.73 12.39
CA ASP A 176 1.95 19.63 13.01
C ASP A 176 1.27 18.28 12.74
N ARG A 177 -0.06 18.26 12.69
CA ARG A 177 -0.84 17.06 12.36
C ARG A 177 -0.63 16.64 10.91
N VAL A 178 -0.65 17.59 9.97
CA VAL A 178 -0.38 17.31 8.54
C VAL A 178 1.07 16.84 8.36
N ALA A 179 2.03 17.48 9.03
CA ALA A 179 3.43 17.05 9.05
C ALA A 179 3.61 15.61 9.53
N SER A 180 2.79 15.18 10.49
CA SER A 180 2.87 13.86 11.11
C SER A 180 2.19 12.72 10.33
N LEU A 181 1.64 13.00 9.14
CA LEU A 181 0.96 11.98 8.34
C LEU A 181 1.96 10.99 7.74
N ALA A 182 1.66 9.70 7.89
CA ALA A 182 2.32 8.62 7.19
C ALA A 182 1.36 8.00 6.19
N TYR A 183 1.82 7.84 4.95
CA TYR A 183 1.01 7.37 3.84
C TYR A 183 1.48 5.97 3.46
N ARG A 184 0.51 5.09 3.20
CA ARG A 184 0.72 3.78 2.58
C ARG A 184 -0.16 3.70 1.35
N VAL A 185 0.45 3.51 0.19
CA VAL A 185 -0.23 3.37 -1.11
C VAL A 185 0.01 1.97 -1.65
N GLN A 186 -1.06 1.27 -2.04
CA GLN A 186 -1.01 -0.07 -2.59
C GLN A 186 -0.75 0.00 -4.09
N LEU A 187 0.52 0.15 -4.47
CA LEU A 187 0.88 0.14 -5.89
C LEU A 187 0.64 -1.24 -6.51
N HIS A 188 0.04 -1.25 -7.69
CA HIS A 188 -0.17 -2.42 -8.53
C HIS A 188 1.12 -2.80 -9.27
N ASN A 189 1.21 -4.08 -9.62
CA ASN A 189 2.18 -4.63 -10.58
C ASN A 189 3.66 -4.41 -10.18
N ILE A 190 3.96 -4.10 -8.91
CA ILE A 190 5.33 -3.77 -8.46
C ILE A 190 6.39 -4.78 -8.95
N PRO A 191 6.20 -6.12 -8.84
CA PRO A 191 7.21 -7.07 -9.27
C PRO A 191 7.54 -7.04 -10.77
N GLN A 192 6.67 -6.49 -11.61
CA GLN A 192 6.88 -6.36 -13.06
C GLN A 192 7.83 -5.19 -13.38
N PHE A 193 7.76 -4.11 -12.59
CA PHE A 193 8.58 -2.92 -12.78
C PHE A 193 9.87 -2.97 -11.93
N LEU A 194 9.75 -3.36 -10.67
CA LEU A 194 10.84 -3.44 -9.71
C LEU A 194 11.01 -4.89 -9.22
N PRO A 195 11.66 -5.77 -10.01
CA PRO A 195 11.80 -7.19 -9.68
C PRO A 195 12.92 -7.47 -8.66
N THR A 196 13.79 -6.50 -8.40
CA THR A 196 15.04 -6.69 -7.65
C THR A 196 14.96 -6.04 -6.27
N ASP A 197 15.36 -6.78 -5.24
CA ASP A 197 15.48 -6.24 -3.88
C ASP A 197 16.88 -5.60 -3.71
N HIS A 198 16.96 -4.37 -3.18
CA HIS A 198 18.21 -3.68 -2.83
C HIS A 198 18.46 -3.72 -1.32
N GLU A 199 19.61 -4.27 -0.93
CA GLU A 199 20.02 -4.33 0.47
C GLU A 199 20.32 -2.95 1.06
N TRP A 200 20.28 -2.86 2.38
CA TRP A 200 20.73 -1.68 3.11
C TRP A 200 22.20 -1.32 2.79
N ASN A 201 22.50 -0.02 2.85
CA ASN A 201 23.79 0.57 2.49
C ASN A 201 24.87 0.24 3.53
N LYS A 202 25.73 -0.71 3.18
CA LYS A 202 26.86 -1.17 4.01
C LYS A 202 27.95 -0.11 4.20
N ASN A 203 27.92 1.01 3.48
CA ASN A 203 28.91 2.08 3.55
C ASN A 203 28.46 3.27 4.42
N TYR A 204 27.29 3.19 5.08
CA TYR A 204 26.76 4.29 5.89
C TYR A 204 26.83 3.98 7.39
N PRO A 205 27.73 4.61 8.17
CA PRO A 205 27.99 4.25 9.57
C PRO A 205 26.76 4.27 10.47
N THR A 206 25.86 5.24 10.29
CA THR A 206 24.63 5.35 11.09
C THR A 206 23.71 4.14 10.88
N ILE A 207 23.62 3.63 9.64
CA ILE A 207 22.77 2.48 9.30
C ILE A 207 23.43 1.17 9.74
N GLN A 208 24.77 1.07 9.66
CA GLN A 208 25.50 -0.12 10.16
C GLN A 208 25.18 -0.43 11.62
N ARG A 209 25.02 0.59 12.47
CA ARG A 209 24.66 0.39 13.89
C ARG A 209 23.31 -0.31 14.11
N ILE A 210 22.44 -0.33 13.10
CA ILE A 210 21.10 -0.92 13.18
C ILE A 210 21.03 -2.29 12.49
N PHE A 211 21.82 -2.52 11.45
CA PHE A 211 21.73 -3.75 10.66
C PHE A 211 22.94 -4.66 10.77
N SER A 212 24.14 -4.12 11.01
CA SER A 212 25.34 -4.94 11.05
C SER A 212 25.36 -5.78 12.34
N PRO A 213 25.70 -7.08 12.24
CA PRO A 213 25.93 -7.91 13.41
C PRO A 213 27.17 -7.51 14.23
N ASP A 214 28.04 -6.65 13.66
CA ASP A 214 29.26 -6.18 14.34
C ASP A 214 28.95 -5.25 15.53
N TYR A 215 27.73 -4.72 15.61
CA TYR A 215 27.28 -3.83 16.68
C TYR A 215 26.37 -4.58 17.66
N PRO A 216 26.78 -4.76 18.93
CA PRO A 216 25.98 -5.49 19.92
C PRO A 216 24.59 -4.87 20.17
N GLU A 217 24.44 -3.55 19.99
CA GLU A 217 23.16 -2.85 20.16
C GLU A 217 22.19 -3.01 18.97
N SER A 218 22.67 -3.51 17.83
CA SER A 218 21.92 -3.58 16.56
C SER A 218 20.55 -4.27 16.69
N PRO A 219 20.42 -5.46 17.32
CA PRO A 219 19.12 -6.12 17.47
C PRO A 219 18.09 -5.28 18.24
N VAL A 220 18.52 -4.56 19.29
CA VAL A 220 17.65 -3.74 20.12
C VAL A 220 17.21 -2.48 19.37
N LEU A 221 18.15 -1.81 18.70
CA LEU A 221 17.84 -0.62 17.89
C LEU A 221 16.92 -0.98 16.72
N ARG A 222 17.17 -2.10 16.04
CA ARG A 222 16.33 -2.56 14.94
C ARG A 222 14.92 -2.89 15.41
N GLN A 223 14.79 -3.59 16.55
CA GLN A 223 13.49 -3.88 17.14
C GLN A 223 12.72 -2.60 17.50
N ALA A 224 13.41 -1.57 18.02
CA ALA A 224 12.77 -0.28 18.31
C ALA A 224 12.21 0.38 17.04
N VAL A 225 12.95 0.35 15.93
CA VAL A 225 12.46 0.87 14.63
C VAL A 225 11.27 0.06 14.11
N MET A 226 11.32 -1.28 14.23
CA MET A 226 10.19 -2.15 13.86
C MET A 226 8.94 -1.84 14.68
N THR A 227 9.08 -1.62 15.99
CA THR A 227 7.96 -1.21 16.86
C THR A 227 7.42 0.17 16.47
N GLN A 228 8.30 1.14 16.16
CA GLN A 228 7.86 2.45 15.67
C GLN A 228 7.08 2.34 14.36
N HIS A 229 7.56 1.53 13.40
CA HIS A 229 6.84 1.26 12.16
C HIS A 229 5.44 0.69 12.44
N ALA A 230 5.36 -0.34 13.28
CA ALA A 230 4.09 -0.99 13.62
C ALA A 230 3.11 -0.02 14.28
N VAL A 231 3.57 0.88 15.15
CA VAL A 231 2.72 1.90 15.79
C VAL A 231 2.25 2.96 14.79
N ILE A 232 3.12 3.42 13.88
CA ILE A 232 2.77 4.47 12.92
C ILE A 232 1.80 3.96 11.85
N TYR A 233 2.03 2.75 11.35
CA TYR A 233 1.17 2.12 10.35
C TYR A 233 0.11 1.22 11.00
N ALA A 234 -0.11 1.38 12.31
CA ALA A 234 -1.24 0.75 12.99
C ALA A 234 -2.53 1.23 12.35
N HIS A 235 -3.42 0.28 12.14
CA HIS A 235 -4.71 0.49 11.51
C HIS A 235 -5.73 0.68 12.63
N GLY A 236 -6.47 1.79 12.61
CA GLY A 236 -7.48 2.09 13.61
C GLY A 236 -8.63 2.91 13.05
N SER A 237 -9.79 2.78 13.68
CA SER A 237 -11.05 3.36 13.20
C SER A 237 -11.13 4.89 13.29
N ASN A 238 -10.29 5.53 14.11
CA ASN A 238 -10.32 6.99 14.36
C ASN A 238 -9.04 7.73 13.95
N ASP A 239 -7.97 7.02 13.61
CA ASP A 239 -6.63 7.56 13.34
C ASP A 239 -6.11 7.22 11.95
N THR A 240 -6.82 6.34 11.22
CA THR A 240 -6.50 5.96 9.84
C THR A 240 -7.60 6.39 8.88
N THR A 241 -7.23 7.15 7.85
CA THR A 241 -8.11 7.48 6.73
C THR A 241 -7.83 6.55 5.57
N TYR A 242 -8.86 5.98 4.97
CA TYR A 242 -8.74 5.10 3.80
C TYR A 242 -9.38 5.76 2.59
N GLY A 243 -8.84 5.48 1.42
CA GLY A 243 -9.45 5.89 0.17
C GLY A 243 -8.86 5.14 -1.01
N ALA A 244 -9.28 5.55 -2.20
CA ALA A 244 -8.74 5.06 -3.45
C ALA A 244 -8.51 6.25 -4.38
N ILE A 245 -7.51 6.13 -5.24
CA ILE A 245 -7.08 7.13 -6.21
C ILE A 245 -7.44 6.60 -7.59
N SER A 246 -8.29 7.32 -8.30
CA SER A 246 -8.70 7.01 -9.67
C SER A 246 -8.07 7.93 -10.72
N SER A 247 -7.36 8.98 -10.29
CA SER A 247 -6.67 9.91 -11.20
C SER A 247 -5.40 10.51 -10.59
N PRO A 248 -4.44 11.00 -11.41
CA PRO A 248 -3.28 11.74 -10.92
C PRO A 248 -3.65 12.95 -10.04
N THR A 249 -4.73 13.67 -10.38
CA THR A 249 -5.21 14.82 -9.62
C THR A 249 -5.55 14.43 -8.18
N GLU A 250 -6.26 13.32 -7.97
CA GLU A 250 -6.59 12.83 -6.63
C GLU A 250 -5.34 12.44 -5.82
N PHE A 251 -4.30 11.92 -6.48
CA PHE A 251 -3.01 11.67 -5.81
C PHE A 251 -2.35 12.97 -5.35
N PHE A 252 -2.28 13.99 -6.21
CA PHE A 252 -1.68 15.27 -5.84
C PHE A 252 -2.48 15.98 -4.73
N GLU A 253 -3.81 15.97 -4.81
CA GLU A 253 -4.68 16.52 -3.76
C GLU A 253 -4.50 15.82 -2.40
N LEU A 254 -4.33 14.48 -2.41
CA LEU A 254 -4.09 13.68 -1.20
C LEU A 254 -2.85 14.16 -0.43
N ILE A 255 -1.79 14.55 -1.14
CA ILE A 255 -0.53 15.04 -0.56
C ILE A 255 -0.43 16.57 -0.56
N HIS A 256 -1.57 17.26 -0.65
CA HIS A 256 -1.68 18.73 -0.62
C HIS A 256 -0.82 19.42 -1.69
N ASN A 257 -0.77 18.84 -2.89
CA ASN A 257 0.05 19.27 -4.02
C ASN A 257 1.53 19.45 -3.65
N GLY A 258 2.03 18.67 -2.67
CA GLY A 258 3.41 18.81 -2.19
C GLY A 258 3.70 20.14 -1.52
N THR A 259 2.70 20.76 -0.89
CA THR A 259 2.85 22.01 -0.16
C THR A 259 2.26 21.94 1.25
N ARG A 260 2.84 22.71 2.17
CA ARG A 260 2.33 22.95 3.52
C ARG A 260 2.59 24.41 3.87
N GLN A 261 1.57 25.12 4.37
CA GLN A 261 1.66 26.58 4.63
C GLN A 261 2.16 27.37 3.40
N ASP A 262 1.69 27.02 2.20
CA ASP A 262 2.09 27.62 0.92
C ASP A 262 3.60 27.50 0.61
N LYS A 263 4.30 26.60 1.29
CA LYS A 263 5.72 26.27 1.05
C LYS A 263 5.84 24.85 0.51
N PRO A 264 6.80 24.59 -0.39
CA PRO A 264 7.04 23.24 -0.87
C PRO A 264 7.52 22.33 0.26
N VAL A 265 7.15 21.06 0.20
CA VAL A 265 7.63 20.02 1.11
C VAL A 265 8.35 18.93 0.33
N LEU A 266 9.27 18.27 1.01
CA LEU A 266 9.96 17.09 0.52
C LEU A 266 9.37 15.88 1.24
N PHE A 267 9.22 14.75 0.56
CA PHE A 267 8.78 13.49 1.15
C PHE A 267 9.92 12.48 1.14
N THR A 268 10.03 11.69 2.20
CA THR A 268 10.91 10.52 2.26
C THR A 268 10.06 9.28 1.97
N TYR A 269 10.52 8.37 1.10
CA TYR A 269 9.75 7.20 0.73
C TYR A 269 10.53 5.88 0.66
N VAL A 270 9.80 4.77 0.76
CA VAL A 270 10.26 3.41 0.49
C VAL A 270 9.19 2.64 -0.28
N ILE A 271 9.60 1.87 -1.28
CA ILE A 271 8.76 0.89 -1.97
C ILE A 271 9.17 -0.52 -1.53
N THR A 272 8.18 -1.29 -1.09
CA THR A 272 8.33 -2.70 -0.75
C THR A 272 7.32 -3.52 -1.56
N LYS A 273 7.39 -4.84 -1.46
CA LYS A 273 6.36 -5.74 -2.03
C LYS A 273 4.95 -5.49 -1.48
N LYS A 274 4.82 -4.77 -0.36
CA LYS A 274 3.54 -4.44 0.29
C LYS A 274 2.99 -3.06 -0.09
N GLY A 275 3.71 -2.29 -0.90
CA GLY A 275 3.30 -0.96 -1.34
C GLY A 275 4.37 0.13 -1.16
N TRP A 276 3.94 1.37 -1.37
CA TRP A 276 4.72 2.59 -1.27
C TRP A 276 4.40 3.31 0.05
N TYR A 277 5.43 3.53 0.85
CA TYR A 277 5.35 4.09 2.19
C TYR A 277 6.09 5.42 2.22
N PHE A 278 5.46 6.49 2.67
CA PHE A 278 6.12 7.79 2.71
C PHE A 278 5.55 8.74 3.77
N SER A 279 6.32 9.78 4.09
CA SER A 279 5.92 10.90 4.96
C SER A 279 6.75 12.14 4.63
N GLU A 280 6.33 13.31 5.09
CA GLU A 280 7.11 14.54 4.90
C GLU A 280 8.48 14.46 5.60
N THR A 281 9.52 14.82 4.86
CA THR A 281 10.89 14.97 5.34
C THR A 281 10.95 16.14 6.34
N GLY A 282 11.68 15.93 7.44
CA GLY A 282 11.85 16.97 8.47
C GLY A 282 10.63 17.21 9.37
N ALA A 283 9.53 16.46 9.21
CA ALA A 283 8.38 16.55 10.10
C ALA A 283 8.74 16.31 11.57
N ASP A 284 8.22 17.17 12.47
CA ASP A 284 8.54 17.20 13.91
C ASP A 284 8.37 15.86 14.59
N PHE A 285 7.27 15.16 14.29
CA PHE A 285 6.99 13.84 14.82
C PHE A 285 8.08 12.81 14.47
N PHE A 286 8.72 12.96 13.31
CA PHE A 286 9.74 12.06 12.79
C PHE A 286 11.17 12.63 12.93
N LYS A 287 11.38 13.72 13.68
CA LYS A 287 12.72 14.33 13.86
C LYS A 287 13.63 13.46 14.72
N ASP A 288 13.08 12.77 15.71
CA ASP A 288 13.84 11.93 16.64
C ASP A 288 14.14 10.51 16.09
N MET A 289 13.79 10.24 14.84
CA MET A 289 13.98 8.94 14.22
C MET A 289 15.37 8.78 13.61
N LEU A 290 15.97 7.59 13.82
CA LEU A 290 17.31 7.25 13.36
C LEU A 290 17.44 7.28 11.83
N SER A 291 16.37 6.89 11.13
CA SER A 291 16.21 7.04 9.67
C SER A 291 14.74 6.86 9.28
N LYS A 292 14.19 7.79 8.51
CA LYS A 292 12.82 7.71 7.99
C LYS A 292 12.65 6.58 6.96
N HIS A 293 13.65 6.33 6.12
CA HIS A 293 13.62 5.17 5.20
C HIS A 293 13.52 3.86 5.99
N MET A 294 14.28 3.74 7.07
CA MET A 294 14.21 2.56 7.94
C MET A 294 12.87 2.43 8.65
N LEU A 295 12.31 3.55 9.11
CA LEU A 295 10.97 3.53 9.67
C LEU A 295 9.97 3.02 8.64
N HIS A 296 9.96 3.58 7.43
CA HIS A 296 8.99 3.20 6.39
C HIS A 296 9.13 1.76 5.93
N SER A 297 10.35 1.21 5.91
CA SER A 297 10.59 -0.19 5.57
C SER A 297 10.34 -1.17 6.72
N GLY A 298 10.06 -0.69 7.94
CA GLY A 298 10.03 -1.55 9.13
C GLY A 298 11.39 -2.18 9.42
N ALA A 299 12.47 -1.45 9.14
CA ALA A 299 13.84 -1.90 9.18
C ALA A 299 14.09 -3.19 8.39
N ALA A 300 13.46 -3.35 7.23
CA ALA A 300 13.73 -4.48 6.33
C ALA A 300 15.20 -4.46 5.87
N PHE A 301 15.84 -5.63 5.75
CA PHE A 301 17.22 -5.74 5.27
C PHE A 301 17.36 -5.33 3.80
N SER A 302 16.27 -5.39 3.04
CA SER A 302 16.20 -4.92 1.67
C SER A 302 14.83 -4.33 1.38
N VAL A 303 14.78 -3.49 0.34
CA VAL A 303 13.56 -2.86 -0.20
C VAL A 303 13.61 -2.90 -1.72
N LEU A 304 12.49 -2.68 -2.39
CA LEU A 304 12.47 -2.62 -3.86
C LEU A 304 12.95 -1.28 -4.39
N TYR A 305 12.68 -0.19 -3.67
CA TYR A 305 13.26 1.12 -3.94
C TYR A 305 13.13 2.06 -2.75
N ALA A 306 13.89 3.15 -2.75
CA ALA A 306 13.83 4.16 -1.70
C ALA A 306 14.48 5.46 -2.16
N GLY A 307 13.95 6.59 -1.69
CA GLY A 307 14.48 7.90 -2.02
C GLY A 307 13.69 9.02 -1.37
N GLU A 308 13.67 10.16 -2.04
CA GLU A 308 12.83 11.31 -1.73
C GLU A 308 12.00 11.72 -2.97
N PHE A 309 10.93 12.47 -2.75
CA PHE A 309 10.16 13.06 -3.85
C PHE A 309 9.55 14.39 -3.45
N ARG A 310 9.16 15.18 -4.46
CA ARG A 310 8.45 16.45 -4.32
C ARG A 310 7.50 16.66 -5.48
N ILE A 311 6.64 17.67 -5.36
CA ILE A 311 5.77 18.11 -6.45
C ILE A 311 6.27 19.47 -6.93
N ASP A 312 6.68 19.53 -8.20
CA ASP A 312 6.99 20.78 -8.89
C ASP A 312 5.76 21.21 -9.69
N HIS A 313 5.57 22.52 -9.86
CA HIS A 313 4.50 23.07 -10.68
C HIS A 313 5.12 23.82 -11.86
N ASP A 314 4.59 23.58 -13.06
CA ASP A 314 5.04 24.29 -14.25
C ASP A 314 4.47 25.72 -14.30
N ARG A 315 4.67 26.42 -15.44
CA ARG A 315 4.20 27.81 -15.61
C ARG A 315 2.67 27.94 -15.67
N PHE A 316 1.95 26.84 -15.85
CA PHE A 316 0.50 26.75 -15.90
C PHE A 316 -0.09 26.16 -14.62
N ASP A 317 0.73 25.96 -13.59
CA ASP A 317 0.36 25.33 -12.32
C ASP A 317 0.01 23.83 -12.47
N GLU A 318 0.52 23.18 -13.52
CA GLU A 318 0.34 21.74 -13.72
C GLU A 318 1.36 20.97 -12.86
N PRO A 319 0.90 20.06 -11.98
CA PRO A 319 1.76 19.35 -11.04
C PRO A 319 2.59 18.26 -11.75
N THR A 320 3.85 18.17 -11.33
CA THR A 320 4.83 17.18 -11.79
C THR A 320 5.43 16.46 -10.59
N LEU A 321 5.31 15.14 -10.56
CA LEU A 321 5.99 14.32 -9.57
C LEU A 321 7.48 14.21 -9.92
N ILE A 322 8.33 14.79 -9.08
CA ILE A 322 9.78 14.58 -9.16
C ILE A 322 10.18 13.59 -8.08
N ILE A 323 10.65 12.41 -8.48
CA ILE A 323 11.01 11.30 -7.59
C ILE A 323 12.47 10.89 -7.82
N ASP A 324 13.19 10.54 -6.77
CA ASP A 324 14.63 10.22 -6.87
C ASP A 324 15.02 8.94 -6.13
N ASN A 325 16.31 8.59 -6.20
CA ASN A 325 16.94 7.48 -5.47
C ASN A 325 17.76 7.94 -4.25
N ASN A 326 17.50 9.13 -3.71
CA ASN A 326 18.24 9.71 -2.60
C ASN A 326 17.88 9.03 -1.27
N SER A 327 18.50 7.88 -1.01
CA SER A 327 18.38 7.17 0.26
C SER A 327 19.75 6.80 0.80
N GLY A 328 20.17 7.44 1.89
CA GLY A 328 21.36 7.01 2.62
C GLY A 328 21.23 5.60 3.21
N THR A 329 20.00 5.11 3.40
CA THR A 329 19.71 3.81 4.02
C THR A 329 19.83 2.65 3.05
N TYR A 330 19.31 2.78 1.82
CA TYR A 330 19.28 1.68 0.83
C TYR A 330 20.07 2.00 -0.44
N ALA A 331 20.22 3.29 -0.79
CA ALA A 331 20.98 3.79 -1.94
C ALA A 331 20.77 2.97 -3.23
N PRO A 332 19.50 2.79 -3.69
CA PRO A 332 19.23 2.00 -4.87
C PRO A 332 19.86 2.65 -6.12
N PRO A 333 20.20 1.87 -7.14
CA PRO A 333 21.00 2.34 -8.26
C PRO A 333 20.18 3.24 -9.20
N ALA A 334 20.88 4.14 -9.89
CA ALA A 334 20.30 5.05 -10.87
C ALA A 334 19.70 4.33 -12.09
N GLU A 335 20.21 3.12 -12.38
CA GLU A 335 19.80 2.31 -13.53
C GLU A 335 18.33 1.88 -13.47
N ASP A 336 17.74 1.87 -12.27
CA ASP A 336 16.37 1.47 -12.00
C ASP A 336 15.37 2.66 -12.01
N LEU A 337 15.85 3.90 -12.18
CA LEU A 337 15.00 5.10 -12.24
C LEU A 337 13.93 5.06 -13.36
N PRO A 338 14.24 4.58 -14.59
CA PRO A 338 13.21 4.42 -15.62
C PRO A 338 12.09 3.47 -15.21
N GLN A 339 12.41 2.40 -14.49
CA GLN A 339 11.44 1.42 -14.00
C GLN A 339 10.58 2.00 -12.87
N LEU A 340 11.19 2.80 -11.98
CA LEU A 340 10.47 3.55 -10.97
C LEU A 340 9.46 4.52 -11.61
N GLN A 341 9.87 5.27 -12.64
CA GLN A 341 8.98 6.18 -13.35
C GLN A 341 7.83 5.41 -14.00
N ALA A 342 8.12 4.32 -14.71
CA ALA A 342 7.11 3.49 -15.34
C ALA A 342 6.13 2.88 -14.32
N LEU A 343 6.59 2.52 -13.11
CA LEU A 343 5.72 2.06 -12.02
C LEU A 343 4.73 3.15 -11.59
N MET A 344 5.17 4.41 -11.49
CA MET A 344 4.28 5.54 -11.15
C MET A 344 3.27 5.79 -12.27
N GLU A 345 3.70 5.77 -13.52
CA GLU A 345 2.83 5.95 -14.70
C GLU A 345 1.79 4.81 -14.84
N ASN A 346 2.16 3.57 -14.50
CA ASN A 346 1.23 2.43 -14.45
C ASN A 346 0.14 2.63 -13.40
N ASN A 347 0.50 3.15 -12.23
CA ASN A 347 -0.43 3.32 -11.10
C ASN A 347 -1.27 4.60 -11.21
N PHE A 348 -0.75 5.64 -11.85
CA PHE A 348 -1.43 6.90 -12.06
C PHE A 348 -1.43 7.26 -13.56
N PRO A 349 -2.27 6.62 -14.38
CA PRO A 349 -2.27 6.85 -15.82
C PRO A 349 -2.42 8.34 -16.16
N GLY A 350 -1.47 8.86 -16.94
CA GLY A 350 -1.42 10.27 -17.34
C GLY A 350 -0.74 11.21 -16.34
N ILE A 351 -0.15 10.70 -15.25
CA ILE A 351 0.69 11.52 -14.35
C ILE A 351 1.91 12.05 -15.09
N ASN A 352 2.27 13.31 -14.84
CA ASN A 352 3.58 13.81 -15.23
C ASN A 352 4.60 13.42 -14.14
N CYS A 353 5.51 12.51 -14.45
CA CYS A 353 6.50 11.98 -13.52
C CYS A 353 7.90 12.06 -14.13
N ILE A 354 8.88 12.49 -13.33
CA ILE A 354 10.29 12.54 -13.72
C ILE A 354 11.11 11.88 -12.61
N ALA A 355 11.80 10.80 -12.95
CA ALA A 355 12.75 10.15 -12.05
C ALA A 355 14.17 10.71 -12.26
N LEU A 356 14.80 11.21 -11.19
CA LEU A 356 16.13 11.83 -11.23
C LEU A 356 17.13 11.10 -10.33
N ASP A 357 18.40 11.07 -10.73
CA ASP A 357 19.47 10.54 -9.88
C ASP A 357 19.80 11.53 -8.76
N GLN A 358 20.13 11.02 -7.57
CA GLN A 358 20.53 11.79 -6.39
C GLN A 358 21.73 12.73 -6.63
N ASN A 359 22.54 12.48 -7.67
CA ASN A 359 23.65 13.33 -8.06
C ASN A 359 23.29 14.40 -9.10
N ASP A 360 22.03 14.47 -9.54
CA ASP A 360 21.56 15.53 -10.41
C ASP A 360 21.66 16.89 -9.70
N GLU A 361 22.31 17.86 -10.35
CA GLU A 361 22.59 19.17 -9.75
C GLU A 361 21.30 19.95 -9.46
N THR A 362 20.30 19.85 -10.33
CA THR A 362 19.01 20.55 -10.18
C THR A 362 18.20 19.95 -9.05
N LEU A 363 18.22 18.63 -8.90
CA LEU A 363 17.62 17.92 -7.78
C LEU A 363 18.24 18.38 -6.44
N GLN A 364 19.57 18.46 -6.37
CA GLN A 364 20.27 18.86 -5.15
C GLN A 364 20.04 20.33 -4.78
N GLU A 365 19.93 21.21 -5.77
CA GLU A 365 19.62 22.62 -5.56
C GLU A 365 18.19 22.79 -5.03
N ALA A 366 17.20 22.20 -5.71
CA ALA A 366 15.80 22.24 -5.28
C ALA A 366 15.62 21.66 -3.86
N ARG A 367 16.29 20.56 -3.55
CA ARG A 367 16.28 19.97 -2.20
C ARG A 367 16.79 20.94 -1.14
N LYS A 368 17.89 21.66 -1.40
CA LYS A 368 18.43 22.66 -0.46
C LYS A 368 17.49 23.83 -0.26
N GLU A 369 16.88 24.32 -1.35
CA GLU A 369 15.90 25.42 -1.28
C GLU A 369 14.68 25.06 -0.45
N ILE A 370 14.12 23.86 -0.65
CA ILE A 370 12.99 23.37 0.13
C ILE A 370 13.36 23.29 1.61
N LEU A 371 14.49 22.69 1.96
CA LEU A 371 14.90 22.58 3.37
C LEU A 371 15.14 23.95 4.01
N ALA A 372 15.77 24.88 3.30
CA ALA A 372 16.00 26.24 3.78
C ALA A 372 14.70 27.04 4.00
N ALA A 373 13.60 26.69 3.31
CA ALA A 373 12.29 27.33 3.54
C ALA A 373 11.66 26.95 4.90
N TRP A 374 12.18 25.91 5.56
CA TRP A 374 11.69 25.36 6.83
C TRP A 374 12.68 25.54 8.01
N GLU A 375 13.86 26.11 7.76
CA GLU A 375 14.78 26.63 8.79
C GLU A 375 14.36 28.03 9.27
#